data_AF-A0A1X0T2E2-F1
#
_entry.id   AF-A0A1X0T2E2-F1
#
_cell.length_a   1.000
_cell.length_b   1.000
_cell.length_c   1.000
_cell.angle_alpha   90.00
_cell.angle_beta   90.00
_cell.angle_gamma   90.00
#
_symmetry.space_group_name_H-M   'P 1'
#
loop_
_entity.id
_entity.type
_entity.pdbx_description
1 polymer ?
#
loop_
_entity_poly.entity_id
_entity_poly.type
_entity_poly.pdbx_seq_one_letter_code
_entity_poly.pdbx_strand_id
1 'polypeptide(L)'
;MTSIITNTSAMTALQSLQSINNALDTTQGRISTGYRVSEAQDNAAYWSIATTMRADNNALSAVSDSLGIGAATVDAAYTGLNSAKDRLDTIKAKLTTATSDGVDKSKVQSEITALQGQLQTIAESASFSGQNWLSTGSSTALSKEIVSSIARDATGSLTVGSIAGDITSVRLFSDNGAGVDTGILNKTIDLTKYTNTAGVATTVETTAVSFAAADDLVTFSVKVGGAAAKTVEITDQTLLDAGLTDTTIRSNADLAAVLTQALKDADITGIDVSIDGTDNVVLSSTDTFSLGDAAASGTTGITAASLGLNTTAATTTSASAGAAAVDTIDITSASVTDIKNFIKVVDEALSQVTSAASSLGAIQNRIDMQTDFVSKLMDTVSEGVGSLVDADMTEESTRLKALQTQQQLGVQALSIANSSSESLLSLFR
;
A
#
# COMPACT_ATOMS: atom_id res chain seq x y z
N MET A 1 -40.93 -69.37 44.98
CA MET A 1 -42.38 -69.50 44.73
C MET A 1 -42.59 -69.44 43.22
N THR A 2 -42.86 -70.58 42.60
CA THR A 2 -43.13 -70.71 41.17
C THR A 2 -44.60 -70.40 40.92
N SER A 3 -44.89 -69.29 40.23
CA SER A 3 -46.23 -68.93 39.78
C SER A 3 -46.37 -69.32 38.30
N ILE A 4 -47.47 -70.01 37.95
CA ILE A 4 -47.79 -70.36 36.55
C ILE A 4 -48.27 -69.12 35.76
N ILE A 5 -48.81 -68.11 36.46
CA ILE A 5 -49.45 -66.94 35.86
C ILE A 5 -48.43 -65.83 35.55
N THR A 6 -47.33 -65.76 36.31
CA THR A 6 -46.30 -64.72 36.18
C THR A 6 -44.91 -65.32 36.20
N ASN A 7 -44.19 -65.22 35.08
CA ASN A 7 -42.81 -65.66 34.94
C ASN A 7 -41.85 -64.48 35.18
N THR A 8 -41.39 -64.33 36.42
CA THR A 8 -40.48 -63.25 36.83
C THR A 8 -39.10 -63.36 36.17
N SER A 9 -38.64 -64.58 35.87
CA SER A 9 -37.39 -64.84 35.16
C SER A 9 -37.44 -64.32 33.72
N ALA A 10 -38.56 -64.57 33.02
CA ALA A 10 -38.79 -64.07 31.67
C ALA A 10 -38.98 -62.54 31.63
N MET A 11 -39.65 -61.95 32.63
CA MET A 11 -39.77 -60.48 32.72
C MET A 11 -38.41 -59.80 32.93
N THR A 12 -37.53 -60.38 33.75
CA THR A 12 -36.17 -59.87 33.96
C THR A 12 -35.32 -60.01 32.70
N ALA A 13 -35.40 -61.16 32.02
CA ALA A 13 -34.75 -61.38 30.74
C ALA A 13 -35.25 -60.41 29.65
N LEU A 14 -36.55 -60.11 29.62
CA LEU A 14 -37.16 -59.15 28.70
C LEU A 14 -36.69 -57.72 28.97
N GLN A 15 -36.62 -57.29 30.23
CA GLN A 15 -36.07 -55.97 30.60
C GLN A 15 -34.60 -55.84 30.18
N SER A 16 -33.81 -56.89 30.39
CA SER A 16 -32.42 -56.92 29.91
C SER A 16 -32.34 -56.85 28.39
N LEU A 17 -33.20 -57.57 27.67
CA LEU A 17 -33.25 -57.55 26.20
C LEU A 17 -33.67 -56.18 25.66
N GLN A 18 -34.67 -55.53 26.28
CA GLN A 18 -35.09 -54.17 25.95
C GLN A 18 -33.95 -53.17 26.19
N SER A 19 -33.20 -53.31 27.29
CA SER A 19 -32.02 -52.48 27.55
C SER A 19 -30.91 -52.70 26.52
N ILE A 20 -30.68 -53.95 26.08
CA ILE A 20 -29.69 -54.26 25.03
C ILE A 20 -30.12 -53.67 23.69
N ASN A 21 -31.40 -53.79 23.32
CA ASN A 21 -31.94 -53.21 22.09
C ASN A 21 -31.79 -51.69 22.07
N ASN A 22 -32.15 -51.00 23.16
CA ASN A 22 -31.97 -49.55 23.26
C ASN A 22 -30.48 -49.13 23.12
N ALA A 23 -29.57 -49.91 23.72
CA ALA A 23 -28.13 -49.67 23.59
C ALA A 23 -27.62 -49.94 22.17
N LEU A 24 -28.17 -50.95 21.48
CA LEU A 24 -27.85 -51.30 20.11
C LEU A 24 -28.31 -50.20 19.15
N ASP A 25 -29.54 -49.71 19.29
CA ASP A 25 -30.08 -48.58 18.52
C ASP A 25 -29.24 -47.31 18.72
N THR A 26 -28.86 -47.00 19.96
CA THR A 26 -27.99 -45.85 20.26
C THR A 26 -26.62 -45.98 19.60
N THR A 27 -25.98 -47.15 19.74
CA THR A 27 -24.66 -47.44 19.17
C THR A 27 -24.71 -47.38 17.63
N GLN A 28 -25.79 -47.91 17.04
CA GLN A 28 -26.02 -47.88 15.61
C GLN A 28 -26.26 -46.46 15.10
N GLY A 29 -26.98 -45.62 15.85
CA GLY A 29 -27.14 -44.20 15.58
C GLY A 29 -25.80 -43.44 15.62
N ARG A 30 -24.95 -43.70 16.61
CA ARG A 30 -23.61 -43.10 16.70
C ARG A 30 -22.69 -43.52 15.56
N ILE A 31 -22.69 -44.80 15.19
CA ILE A 31 -21.92 -45.29 14.04
C ILE A 31 -22.45 -44.69 12.74
N SER A 32 -23.77 -44.56 12.60
CA SER A 32 -24.38 -44.00 11.38
C SER A 32 -24.13 -42.50 11.22
N THR A 33 -24.10 -41.76 12.32
CA THR A 33 -23.92 -40.29 12.30
C THR A 33 -22.44 -39.88 12.43
N GLY A 34 -21.59 -40.76 12.95
CA GLY A 34 -20.21 -40.45 13.32
C GLY A 34 -20.08 -39.64 14.62
N TYR A 35 -21.20 -39.24 15.23
CA TYR A 35 -21.22 -38.37 16.40
C TYR A 35 -21.64 -39.12 17.66
N ARG A 36 -20.94 -38.87 18.77
CA ARG A 36 -21.32 -39.29 20.13
C ARG A 36 -22.50 -38.50 20.66
N VAL A 37 -22.61 -37.21 20.27
CA VAL A 37 -23.68 -36.28 20.66
C VAL A 37 -24.30 -35.69 19.39
N SER A 38 -25.31 -36.37 18.83
CA SER A 38 -25.94 -35.91 17.58
C SER A 38 -27.01 -34.86 17.85
N GLU A 39 -27.76 -35.02 18.93
CA GLU A 39 -28.89 -34.15 19.29
C GLU A 39 -28.72 -33.52 20.67
N ALA A 40 -29.46 -32.42 20.92
CA ALA A 40 -29.46 -31.77 22.23
C ALA A 40 -29.95 -32.67 23.37
N GLN A 41 -30.71 -33.73 23.03
CA GLN A 41 -31.19 -34.73 23.98
C GLN A 41 -30.04 -35.61 24.53
N ASP A 42 -28.99 -35.84 23.74
CA ASP A 42 -27.84 -36.66 24.15
C ASP A 42 -27.00 -35.93 25.20
N ASN A 43 -26.68 -34.65 24.94
CA ASN A 43 -26.02 -33.77 25.90
C ASN A 43 -26.16 -32.29 25.47
N ALA A 44 -27.07 -31.56 26.12
CA ALA A 44 -27.38 -30.18 25.76
C ALA A 44 -26.17 -29.23 25.85
N ALA A 45 -25.27 -29.43 26.82
CA ALA A 45 -24.12 -28.56 27.03
C ALA A 45 -23.08 -28.71 25.90
N TYR A 46 -22.65 -29.95 25.61
CA TYR A 46 -21.70 -30.22 24.53
C TYR A 46 -22.30 -29.88 23.16
N TRP A 47 -23.58 -30.20 22.95
CA TRP A 47 -24.27 -29.89 21.69
C TRP A 47 -24.34 -28.38 21.44
N SER A 48 -24.65 -27.56 22.46
CA SER A 48 -24.75 -26.10 22.31
C SER A 48 -23.38 -25.45 22.02
N ILE A 49 -22.32 -25.89 22.71
CA ILE A 49 -20.96 -25.40 22.48
C ILE A 49 -20.51 -25.77 21.06
N ALA A 50 -20.65 -27.04 20.68
CA ALA A 50 -20.25 -27.52 19.37
C ALA A 50 -21.06 -26.88 18.23
N THR A 51 -22.36 -26.61 18.43
CA THR A 51 -23.19 -25.90 17.45
C THR A 51 -22.71 -24.46 17.25
N THR A 52 -22.35 -23.78 18.35
CA THR A 52 -21.78 -22.43 18.29
C THR A 52 -20.42 -22.42 17.57
N MET A 53 -19.54 -23.37 17.90
CA MET A 53 -18.23 -23.51 17.25
C MET A 53 -18.35 -23.88 15.77
N ARG A 54 -19.34 -24.70 15.38
CA ARG A 54 -19.63 -24.97 13.95
C ARG A 54 -20.13 -23.72 13.23
N ALA A 55 -20.97 -22.91 13.89
CA ALA A 55 -21.41 -21.63 13.34
C ALA A 55 -20.24 -20.64 13.19
N ASP A 56 -19.30 -20.62 14.15
CA ASP A 56 -18.04 -19.86 14.05
C ASP A 56 -17.21 -20.32 12.85
N ASN A 57 -17.06 -21.62 12.65
CA ASN A 57 -16.32 -22.18 11.52
C ASN A 57 -16.94 -21.78 10.17
N ASN A 58 -18.28 -21.85 10.06
CA ASN A 58 -18.99 -21.38 8.87
C ASN A 58 -18.78 -19.87 8.63
N ALA A 59 -18.74 -19.07 9.69
CA ALA A 59 -18.45 -17.64 9.59
C ALA A 59 -17.00 -17.38 9.15
N LEU A 60 -16.04 -18.13 9.68
CA LEU A 60 -14.63 -18.07 9.26
C LEU A 60 -14.43 -18.50 7.80
N SER A 61 -15.20 -19.48 7.32
CA SER A 61 -15.23 -19.87 5.90
C SER A 61 -15.68 -18.71 5.01
N ALA A 62 -16.74 -17.99 5.39
CA ALA A 62 -17.16 -16.78 4.68
C ALA A 62 -16.10 -15.66 4.72
N VAL A 63 -15.32 -15.54 5.80
CA VAL A 63 -14.16 -14.62 5.87
C VAL A 63 -13.06 -15.06 4.91
N SER A 64 -12.76 -16.37 4.84
CA SER A 64 -11.78 -16.94 3.91
C SER A 64 -12.16 -16.64 2.45
N ASP A 65 -13.43 -16.82 2.10
CA ASP A 65 -13.94 -16.48 0.77
C ASP A 65 -13.79 -14.98 0.48
N SER A 66 -14.09 -14.12 1.45
CA SER A 66 -13.90 -12.67 1.32
C SER A 66 -12.43 -12.27 1.19
N LEU A 67 -11.52 -12.94 1.90
CA LEU A 67 -10.08 -12.73 1.76
C LEU A 67 -9.58 -13.17 0.39
N GLY A 68 -10.10 -14.28 -0.16
CA GLY A 68 -9.80 -14.75 -1.51
C GLY A 68 -10.26 -13.76 -2.60
N ILE A 69 -11.46 -13.20 -2.45
CA ILE A 69 -11.95 -12.11 -3.32
C ILE A 69 -11.05 -10.88 -3.18
N GLY A 70 -10.67 -10.52 -1.96
CA GLY A 70 -9.75 -9.44 -1.67
C GLY A 70 -8.39 -9.62 -2.35
N ALA A 71 -7.77 -10.79 -2.21
CA ALA A 71 -6.52 -11.15 -2.88
C ALA A 71 -6.63 -10.98 -4.39
N ALA A 72 -7.71 -11.50 -5.00
CA ALA A 72 -7.92 -11.37 -6.44
C ALA A 72 -8.10 -9.91 -6.90
N THR A 73 -8.76 -9.06 -6.10
CA THR A 73 -8.85 -7.62 -6.41
C THR A 73 -7.50 -6.91 -6.33
N VAL A 74 -6.67 -7.26 -5.35
CA VAL A 74 -5.32 -6.70 -5.17
C VAL A 74 -4.40 -7.16 -6.29
N ASP A 75 -4.46 -8.43 -6.67
CA ASP A 75 -3.66 -9.00 -7.76
C ASP A 75 -3.99 -8.40 -9.13
N ALA A 76 -5.29 -8.19 -9.41
CA ALA A 76 -5.73 -7.48 -10.61
C ALA A 76 -5.15 -6.05 -10.67
N ALA A 77 -5.19 -5.33 -9.55
CA ALA A 77 -4.61 -4.00 -9.45
C ALA A 77 -3.08 -4.01 -9.57
N TYR A 78 -2.40 -5.00 -8.98
CA TYR A 78 -0.94 -5.15 -9.08
C TYR A 78 -0.49 -5.44 -10.53
N THR A 79 -1.20 -6.32 -11.23
CA THR A 79 -0.96 -6.62 -12.64
C THR A 79 -1.17 -5.40 -13.54
N GLY A 80 -2.24 -4.62 -13.26
CA GLY A 80 -2.49 -3.35 -13.94
C GLY A 80 -1.38 -2.33 -13.70
N LEU A 81 -0.88 -2.19 -12.47
CA LEU A 81 0.25 -1.30 -12.14
C LEU A 81 1.53 -1.68 -12.87
N ASN A 82 1.89 -2.97 -12.91
CA ASN A 82 3.09 -3.41 -13.63
C ASN A 82 3.00 -3.12 -15.13
N SER A 83 1.83 -3.38 -15.72
CA SER A 83 1.59 -3.05 -17.14
C SER A 83 1.69 -1.55 -17.39
N ALA A 84 1.15 -0.73 -16.47
CA ALA A 84 1.25 0.73 -16.54
C ALA A 84 2.70 1.22 -16.40
N LYS A 85 3.48 0.63 -15.50
CA LYS A 85 4.92 0.92 -15.34
C LYS A 85 5.67 0.70 -16.65
N ASP A 86 5.45 -0.42 -17.34
CA ASP A 86 6.13 -0.71 -18.61
C ASP A 86 5.75 0.29 -19.73
N ARG A 87 4.50 0.76 -19.74
CA ARG A 87 4.07 1.81 -20.66
C ARG A 87 4.75 3.15 -20.33
N LEU A 88 4.88 3.51 -19.05
CA LEU A 88 5.58 4.71 -18.59
C LEU A 88 7.08 4.68 -18.97
N ASP A 89 7.75 3.54 -18.80
CA ASP A 89 9.13 3.34 -19.24
C ASP A 89 9.28 3.57 -20.75
N THR A 90 8.29 3.12 -21.54
CA THR A 90 8.23 3.36 -22.99
C THR A 90 8.03 4.85 -23.31
N ILE A 91 7.12 5.54 -22.60
CA ILE A 91 6.91 6.99 -22.75
C ILE A 91 8.21 7.74 -22.44
N LYS A 92 8.91 7.39 -21.36
CA LYS A 92 10.21 7.98 -21.00
C LYS A 92 11.23 7.81 -22.12
N ALA A 93 11.32 6.61 -22.71
CA ALA A 93 12.20 6.36 -23.84
C ALA A 93 11.84 7.23 -25.06
N LYS A 94 10.54 7.37 -25.38
CA LYS A 94 10.06 8.23 -26.48
C LYS A 94 10.37 9.71 -26.22
N LEU A 95 10.14 10.21 -25.01
CA LEU A 95 10.52 11.57 -24.61
C LEU A 95 12.04 11.79 -24.72
N THR A 96 12.83 10.81 -24.32
CA THR A 96 14.29 10.87 -24.45
C THR A 96 14.70 10.96 -25.92
N THR A 97 14.10 10.16 -26.81
CA THR A 97 14.36 10.28 -28.25
C THR A 97 13.93 11.63 -28.83
N ALA A 98 12.88 12.25 -28.30
CA ALA A 98 12.41 13.57 -28.72
C ALA A 98 13.34 14.73 -28.31
N THR A 99 14.32 14.49 -27.41
CA THR A 99 15.32 15.50 -27.05
C THR A 99 16.42 15.68 -28.11
N SER A 100 16.57 14.73 -29.04
CA SER A 100 17.57 14.79 -30.10
C SER A 100 17.19 15.80 -31.18
N ASP A 101 18.18 16.56 -31.66
CA ASP A 101 18.00 17.49 -32.76
C ASP A 101 17.62 16.75 -34.06
N GLY A 102 16.68 17.32 -34.82
CA GLY A 102 16.20 16.77 -36.09
C GLY A 102 15.04 15.76 -35.98
N VAL A 103 14.51 15.51 -34.78
CA VAL A 103 13.35 14.61 -34.57
C VAL A 103 12.02 15.33 -34.83
N ASP A 104 11.12 14.64 -35.54
CA ASP A 104 9.74 15.10 -35.81
C ASP A 104 8.87 14.87 -34.57
N LYS A 105 8.78 15.89 -33.71
CA LYS A 105 8.07 15.86 -32.43
C LYS A 105 6.58 15.56 -32.57
N SER A 106 5.95 15.91 -33.70
CA SER A 106 4.53 15.64 -33.94
C SER A 106 4.26 14.14 -34.08
N LYS A 107 5.17 13.40 -34.72
CA LYS A 107 5.05 11.93 -34.85
C LYS A 107 5.30 11.23 -33.52
N VAL A 108 6.33 11.67 -32.79
CA VAL A 108 6.60 11.12 -31.45
C VAL A 108 5.44 11.41 -30.49
N GLN A 109 4.82 12.59 -30.55
CA GLN A 109 3.62 12.90 -29.77
C GLN A 109 2.47 11.94 -30.09
N SER A 110 2.26 11.59 -31.37
CA SER A 110 1.19 10.65 -31.75
C SER A 110 1.39 9.27 -31.10
N GLU A 111 2.64 8.81 -30.99
CA GLU A 111 2.97 7.57 -30.26
C GLU A 111 2.79 7.73 -28.74
N ILE A 112 3.17 8.87 -28.16
CA ILE A 112 2.95 9.17 -26.74
C ILE A 112 1.45 9.20 -26.41
N THR A 113 0.63 9.82 -27.23
CA THR A 113 -0.84 9.84 -27.08
C THR A 113 -1.45 8.45 -27.17
N ALA A 114 -0.95 7.58 -28.05
CA ALA A 114 -1.37 6.19 -28.07
C ALA A 114 -0.99 5.44 -26.77
N LEU A 115 0.20 5.70 -26.21
CA LEU A 115 0.64 5.12 -24.93
C LEU A 115 -0.17 5.66 -23.74
N GLN A 116 -0.52 6.95 -23.73
CA GLN A 116 -1.42 7.55 -22.74
C GLN A 116 -2.80 6.89 -22.77
N GLY A 117 -3.38 6.67 -23.96
CA GLY A 117 -4.65 5.93 -24.10
C GLY A 117 -4.56 4.47 -23.66
N GLN A 118 -3.41 3.81 -23.89
CA GLN A 118 -3.16 2.47 -23.35
C GLN A 118 -3.09 2.46 -21.82
N LEU A 119 -2.46 3.46 -21.19
CA LEU A 119 -2.43 3.60 -19.73
C LEU A 119 -3.84 3.70 -19.15
N GLN A 120 -4.71 4.52 -19.77
CA GLN A 120 -6.11 4.63 -19.37
C GLN A 120 -6.84 3.28 -19.50
N THR A 121 -6.68 2.60 -20.64
CA THR A 121 -7.30 1.29 -20.87
C THR A 121 -6.83 0.24 -19.85
N ILE A 122 -5.54 0.22 -19.52
CA ILE A 122 -4.97 -0.68 -18.49
C ILE A 122 -5.62 -0.39 -17.14
N ALA A 123 -5.69 0.88 -16.74
CA ALA A 123 -6.28 1.27 -15.47
C ALA A 123 -7.77 0.91 -15.39
N GLU A 124 -8.55 1.11 -16.46
CA GLU A 124 -9.99 0.78 -16.51
C GLU A 124 -10.24 -0.74 -16.54
N SER A 125 -9.39 -1.50 -17.25
CA SER A 125 -9.54 -2.95 -17.40
C SER A 125 -9.13 -3.75 -16.16
N ALA A 126 -8.33 -3.17 -15.26
CA ALA A 126 -7.89 -3.79 -14.01
C ALA A 126 -9.01 -3.82 -12.94
N SER A 127 -10.13 -4.42 -13.30
CA SER A 127 -11.31 -4.61 -12.46
C SER A 127 -11.51 -6.08 -12.12
N PHE A 128 -11.95 -6.35 -10.88
CA PHE A 128 -12.34 -7.70 -10.44
C PHE A 128 -13.66 -7.61 -9.67
N SER A 129 -14.64 -8.43 -10.05
CA SER A 129 -16.00 -8.43 -9.48
C SER A 129 -16.66 -7.04 -9.42
N GLY A 130 -16.42 -6.19 -10.43
CA GLY A 130 -16.96 -4.83 -10.50
C GLY A 130 -16.20 -3.78 -9.68
N GLN A 131 -15.16 -4.18 -8.95
CA GLN A 131 -14.32 -3.27 -8.18
C GLN A 131 -13.03 -2.97 -8.96
N ASN A 132 -12.69 -1.68 -9.08
CA ASN A 132 -11.44 -1.22 -9.68
C ASN A 132 -10.72 -0.29 -8.69
N TRP A 133 -9.46 -0.59 -8.40
CA TRP A 133 -8.64 0.17 -7.45
C TRP A 133 -7.68 1.15 -8.15
N LEU A 134 -7.55 1.05 -9.47
CA LEU A 134 -6.67 1.86 -10.32
C LEU A 134 -7.39 3.01 -11.01
N SER A 135 -8.67 2.86 -11.29
CA SER A 135 -9.55 3.91 -11.81
C SER A 135 -10.76 4.06 -10.89
N THR A 136 -10.90 5.23 -10.28
CA THR A 136 -11.93 5.49 -9.26
C THR A 136 -13.09 6.36 -9.76
N GLY A 137 -13.06 6.78 -11.02
CA GLY A 137 -14.00 7.76 -11.56
C GLY A 137 -14.08 9.00 -10.66
N SER A 138 -15.30 9.49 -10.39
CA SER A 138 -15.58 10.60 -9.46
C SER A 138 -15.80 10.17 -8.01
N SER A 139 -15.50 8.92 -7.66
CA SER A 139 -15.77 8.40 -6.31
C SER A 139 -14.82 8.99 -5.27
N THR A 140 -15.39 9.54 -4.20
CA THR A 140 -14.64 10.01 -3.02
C THR A 140 -14.37 8.89 -2.00
N ALA A 141 -14.88 7.68 -2.25
CA ALA A 141 -14.67 6.52 -1.38
C ALA A 141 -13.32 5.83 -1.70
N LEU A 142 -12.26 6.42 -1.13
CA LEU A 142 -10.86 6.03 -1.33
C LEU A 142 -10.35 5.00 -0.32
N SER A 143 -11.12 4.70 0.72
CA SER A 143 -10.84 3.56 1.59
C SER A 143 -11.57 2.33 1.04
N LYS A 144 -10.81 1.28 0.71
CA LYS A 144 -11.36 -0.03 0.38
C LYS A 144 -11.11 -0.96 1.56
N GLU A 145 -12.15 -1.68 1.97
CA GLU A 145 -12.07 -2.61 3.07
C GLU A 145 -12.29 -4.04 2.56
N ILE A 146 -11.39 -4.93 2.95
CA ILE A 146 -11.52 -6.38 2.76
C ILE A 146 -11.84 -6.97 4.14
N VAL A 147 -12.92 -7.74 4.27
CA VAL A 147 -13.22 -8.44 5.52
C VAL A 147 -12.11 -9.43 5.83
N SER A 148 -11.53 -9.34 7.02
CA SER A 148 -10.30 -10.06 7.37
C SER A 148 -10.45 -11.02 8.54
N SER A 149 -11.35 -10.72 9.46
CA SER A 149 -11.59 -11.58 10.62
C SER A 149 -12.98 -11.40 11.17
N ILE A 150 -13.44 -12.43 11.87
CA ILE A 150 -14.59 -12.36 12.75
C ILE A 150 -14.08 -12.77 14.14
N ALA A 151 -14.32 -11.93 15.12
CA ALA A 151 -14.03 -12.21 16.51
C ALA A 151 -15.31 -12.13 17.33
N ARG A 152 -15.40 -12.95 18.37
CA ARG A 152 -16.51 -12.97 19.31
C ARG A 152 -16.03 -12.41 20.64
N ASP A 153 -16.68 -11.36 21.13
CA ASP A 153 -16.32 -10.77 22.42
C ASP A 153 -16.84 -11.62 23.60
N ALA A 154 -16.42 -11.27 24.82
CA ALA A 154 -16.83 -11.98 26.04
C ALA A 154 -18.35 -11.91 26.31
N THR A 155 -19.08 -11.03 25.63
CA THR A 155 -20.54 -10.86 25.72
C THR A 155 -21.29 -11.64 24.63
N GLY A 156 -20.57 -12.31 23.73
CA GLY A 156 -21.13 -13.09 22.62
C GLY A 156 -21.40 -12.28 21.36
N SER A 157 -21.05 -10.99 21.33
CA SER A 157 -21.21 -10.12 20.16
C SER A 157 -20.13 -10.43 19.11
N LEU A 158 -20.52 -10.37 17.84
CA LEU A 158 -19.64 -10.58 16.69
C LEU A 158 -19.08 -9.23 16.23
N THR A 159 -17.76 -9.11 16.21
CA THR A 159 -17.04 -7.99 15.60
C THR A 159 -16.33 -8.44 14.34
N VAL A 160 -16.49 -7.69 13.26
CA VAL A 160 -15.80 -7.94 11.99
C VAL A 160 -14.55 -7.05 11.93
N GLY A 161 -13.39 -7.66 11.75
CA GLY A 161 -12.15 -6.96 11.43
C GLY A 161 -12.01 -6.81 9.91
N SER A 162 -11.41 -5.70 9.47
CA SER A 162 -11.13 -5.44 8.07
C SER A 162 -9.66 -5.09 7.79
N ILE A 163 -9.21 -5.44 6.59
CA ILE A 163 -8.00 -4.92 5.98
C ILE A 163 -8.36 -3.67 5.21
N ALA A 164 -8.08 -2.51 5.80
CA ALA A 164 -8.16 -1.23 5.13
C ALA A 164 -6.98 -1.07 4.15
N GLY A 165 -7.31 -0.85 2.88
CA GLY A 165 -6.39 -0.38 1.84
C GLY A 165 -6.80 1.03 1.44
N ASP A 166 -5.94 2.01 1.71
CA ASP A 166 -6.10 3.35 1.17
C ASP A 166 -5.61 3.34 -0.28
N ILE A 167 -6.54 3.52 -1.23
CA ILE A 167 -6.20 3.54 -2.66
C ILE A 167 -5.79 4.93 -3.14
N THR A 168 -5.68 5.93 -2.27
CA THR A 168 -5.28 7.31 -2.62
C THR A 168 -3.93 7.34 -3.33
N SER A 169 -2.96 6.58 -2.84
CA SER A 169 -1.62 6.48 -3.42
C SER A 169 -1.49 5.38 -4.47
N VAL A 170 -2.57 4.66 -4.77
CA VAL A 170 -2.57 3.49 -5.67
C VAL A 170 -3.22 3.80 -7.01
N ARG A 171 -4.26 4.63 -7.01
CA ARG A 171 -5.02 4.95 -8.22
C ARG A 171 -4.14 5.59 -9.29
N LEU A 172 -4.29 5.13 -10.53
CA LEU A 172 -3.64 5.71 -11.70
C LEU A 172 -4.44 6.91 -12.24
N PHE A 173 -5.77 6.79 -12.27
CA PHE A 173 -6.69 7.83 -12.76
C PHE A 173 -7.81 8.11 -11.76
N SER A 174 -8.29 9.36 -11.79
CA SER A 174 -9.52 9.81 -11.12
C SER A 174 -10.17 10.91 -11.94
N ASP A 175 -11.49 10.97 -12.00
CA ASP A 175 -12.22 12.05 -12.68
C ASP A 175 -12.42 13.27 -11.77
N ASN A 176 -11.89 13.25 -10.55
CA ASN A 176 -11.85 14.42 -9.70
C ASN A 176 -10.90 15.45 -10.33
N GLY A 177 -11.42 16.63 -10.64
CA GLY A 177 -10.72 17.67 -11.38
C GLY A 177 -9.34 18.08 -10.81
N ALA A 178 -8.57 18.82 -11.60
CA ALA A 178 -7.19 19.19 -11.26
C ALA A 178 -7.05 19.80 -9.85
N GLY A 179 -6.19 19.19 -9.01
CA GLY A 179 -5.75 19.73 -7.73
C GLY A 179 -6.35 19.12 -6.47
N VAL A 180 -7.37 18.26 -6.56
CA VAL A 180 -7.94 17.56 -5.39
C VAL A 180 -8.09 16.08 -5.72
N ASP A 181 -7.37 15.22 -4.99
CA ASP A 181 -7.47 13.76 -5.08
C ASP A 181 -7.38 13.15 -6.49
N THR A 182 -6.46 13.65 -7.32
CA THR A 182 -6.13 13.06 -8.63
C THR A 182 -5.34 11.75 -8.49
N GLY A 183 -5.39 10.88 -9.49
CA GLY A 183 -4.55 9.67 -9.60
C GLY A 183 -3.12 9.97 -10.08
N ILE A 184 -2.21 9.01 -9.98
CA ILE A 184 -0.77 9.19 -10.25
C ILE A 184 -0.52 9.79 -11.64
N LEU A 185 -1.33 9.44 -12.65
CA LEU A 185 -1.09 9.81 -14.05
C LEU A 185 -1.76 11.11 -14.46
N ASN A 186 -2.87 11.49 -13.82
CA ASN A 186 -3.56 12.75 -14.08
C ASN A 186 -3.31 13.82 -13.00
N LYS A 187 -2.52 13.49 -11.97
CA LYS A 187 -1.99 14.46 -11.01
C LYS A 187 -1.01 15.39 -11.70
N THR A 188 -1.24 16.68 -11.51
CA THR A 188 -0.27 17.69 -11.90
C THR A 188 0.94 17.57 -10.98
N ILE A 189 2.08 17.19 -11.56
CA ILE A 189 3.35 17.10 -10.83
C ILE A 189 3.98 18.49 -10.90
N ASP A 190 4.25 19.05 -9.72
CA ASP A 190 4.95 20.32 -9.63
C ASP A 190 6.47 20.06 -9.77
N LEU A 191 7.07 20.67 -10.79
CA LEU A 191 8.49 20.55 -11.10
C LEU A 191 9.33 21.66 -10.50
N THR A 192 8.72 22.61 -9.78
CA THR A 192 9.42 23.66 -9.02
C THR A 192 10.49 23.07 -8.10
N LYS A 193 10.29 21.85 -7.57
CA LYS A 193 11.29 21.10 -6.78
C LYS A 193 12.55 20.68 -7.54
N TYR A 194 12.62 20.84 -8.88
CA TYR A 194 13.69 20.31 -9.73
C TYR A 194 14.25 21.29 -10.76
N THR A 195 13.89 22.57 -10.71
CA THR A 195 14.34 23.58 -11.67
C THR A 195 14.94 24.78 -10.95
N ASN A 196 16.13 25.19 -11.35
CA ASN A 196 16.76 26.40 -10.83
C ASN A 196 16.18 27.62 -11.56
N THR A 197 15.61 28.58 -10.83
CA THR A 197 15.33 29.91 -11.38
C THR A 197 16.62 30.68 -11.51
N ALA A 198 16.99 31.03 -12.74
CA ALA A 198 17.96 32.08 -12.98
C ALA A 198 17.35 33.44 -12.65
N GLY A 199 18.01 34.24 -11.82
CA GLY A 199 17.70 35.65 -11.71
C GLY A 199 18.87 36.51 -11.25
N VAL A 200 18.79 37.76 -11.71
CA VAL A 200 19.84 38.78 -11.78
C VAL A 200 20.86 38.50 -12.87
N ALA A 201 20.63 39.13 -14.03
CA ALA A 201 21.64 39.38 -15.04
C ALA A 201 22.36 40.68 -14.66
N THR A 202 23.62 40.57 -14.25
CA THR A 202 24.45 41.75 -13.95
C THR A 202 25.73 41.68 -14.76
N THR A 203 25.79 42.53 -15.78
CA THR A 203 26.98 42.77 -16.59
C THR A 203 27.93 43.68 -15.84
N VAL A 204 29.20 43.28 -15.73
CA VAL A 204 30.30 44.23 -15.50
C VAL A 204 30.96 44.47 -16.84
N GLU A 205 30.22 45.10 -17.75
CA GLU A 205 30.82 45.53 -19.00
C GLU A 205 31.43 46.92 -18.82
N THR A 206 32.77 46.92 -18.76
CA THR A 206 33.73 47.87 -19.36
C THR A 206 34.71 48.59 -18.44
N THR A 207 34.62 48.48 -17.11
CA THR A 207 35.61 49.12 -16.21
C THR A 207 36.08 48.16 -15.12
N ALA A 208 37.39 47.93 -15.03
CA ALA A 208 37.97 47.10 -13.97
C ALA A 208 37.69 47.70 -12.59
N VAL A 209 37.30 46.86 -11.63
CA VAL A 209 37.00 47.28 -10.25
C VAL A 209 38.12 46.77 -9.35
N SER A 210 38.85 47.68 -8.71
CA SER A 210 39.95 47.36 -7.81
C SER A 210 39.55 47.62 -6.36
N PHE A 211 39.76 46.63 -5.49
CA PHE A 211 39.79 46.82 -4.05
C PHE A 211 41.21 47.23 -3.67
N ALA A 212 41.40 48.52 -3.41
CA ALA A 212 42.72 49.13 -3.31
C ALA A 212 43.11 49.49 -1.88
N ALA A 213 42.13 49.60 -0.97
CA ALA A 213 42.35 49.78 0.45
C ALA A 213 41.85 48.55 1.23
N ALA A 214 42.56 48.18 2.30
CA ALA A 214 42.19 47.04 3.15
C ALA A 214 40.80 47.17 3.83
N ASP A 215 40.25 48.39 3.87
CA ASP A 215 38.91 48.69 4.42
C ASP A 215 37.81 48.66 3.35
N ASP A 216 38.13 48.31 2.09
CA ASP A 216 37.16 48.21 1.01
C ASP A 216 36.29 46.95 1.18
N LEU A 217 34.97 47.17 1.25
CA LEU A 217 33.98 46.14 1.54
C LEU A 217 32.72 46.38 0.73
N VAL A 218 32.21 45.32 0.09
CA VAL A 218 30.86 45.31 -0.47
C VAL A 218 30.01 44.27 0.24
N THR A 219 28.86 44.70 0.75
CA THR A 219 27.91 43.82 1.44
C THR A 219 26.60 43.77 0.69
N PHE A 220 25.95 42.61 0.70
CA PHE A 220 24.57 42.44 0.24
C PHE A 220 23.91 41.32 1.03
N SER A 221 22.61 41.42 1.28
CA SER A 221 21.91 40.35 2.02
C SER A 221 21.29 39.34 1.06
N VAL A 222 21.35 38.05 1.38
CA VAL A 222 20.72 36.98 0.63
C VAL A 222 19.73 36.26 1.53
N LYS A 223 18.51 36.06 1.04
CA LYS A 223 17.48 35.24 1.68
C LYS A 223 17.16 34.07 0.76
N VAL A 224 17.16 32.83 1.26
CA VAL A 224 16.82 31.61 0.51
C VAL A 224 15.68 30.88 1.22
N GLY A 225 14.67 30.41 0.48
CA GLY A 225 13.66 29.48 0.98
C GLY A 225 12.87 29.94 2.21
N GLY A 226 12.72 31.26 2.42
CA GLY A 226 12.03 31.80 3.60
C GLY A 226 12.89 31.86 4.89
N ALA A 227 14.15 31.43 4.85
CA ALA A 227 15.09 31.55 5.98
C ALA A 227 15.39 33.02 6.34
N ALA A 228 16.06 33.25 7.47
CA ALA A 228 16.55 34.59 7.84
C ALA A 228 17.59 35.08 6.80
N ALA A 229 17.56 36.37 6.46
CA ALA A 229 18.53 36.94 5.53
C ALA A 229 19.94 36.84 6.11
N LYS A 230 20.88 36.28 5.35
CA LYS A 230 22.31 36.24 5.66
C LYS A 230 23.03 37.34 4.90
N THR A 231 23.98 38.01 5.54
CA THR A 231 24.82 39.02 4.87
C THR A 231 25.99 38.33 4.17
N VAL A 232 26.20 38.65 2.90
CA VAL A 232 27.37 38.27 2.12
C VAL A 232 28.31 39.47 2.07
N GLU A 233 29.59 39.21 2.32
CA GLU A 233 30.64 40.22 2.34
C GLU A 233 31.69 39.89 1.27
N ILE A 234 32.02 40.87 0.45
CA ILE A 234 33.11 40.80 -0.53
C ILE A 234 34.22 41.72 -0.03
N THR A 235 35.34 41.12 0.35
CA THR A 235 36.57 41.78 0.84
C THR A 235 37.78 41.36 0.01
N ASP A 236 38.93 42.02 0.19
CA ASP A 236 40.21 41.63 -0.41
C ASP A 236 40.52 40.13 -0.26
N GLN A 237 40.17 39.56 0.90
CA GLN A 237 40.39 38.15 1.20
C GLN A 237 39.50 37.24 0.34
N THR A 238 38.24 37.60 0.12
CA THR A 238 37.32 36.83 -0.74
C THR A 238 37.77 36.81 -2.21
N LEU A 239 38.45 37.86 -2.68
CA LEU A 239 39.02 37.91 -4.03
C LEU A 239 40.22 36.96 -4.18
N LEU A 240 41.08 36.92 -3.17
CA LEU A 240 42.23 36.01 -3.14
C LEU A 240 41.80 34.55 -3.00
N ASP A 241 40.80 34.27 -2.16
CA ASP A 241 40.25 32.93 -1.96
C ASP A 241 39.44 32.44 -3.18
N ALA A 242 38.90 33.37 -3.98
CA ALA A 242 38.30 33.07 -5.29
C ALA A 242 39.34 32.74 -6.39
N GLY A 243 40.64 32.87 -6.09
CA GLY A 243 41.73 32.51 -7.00
C GLY A 243 42.23 33.62 -7.92
N LEU A 244 41.85 34.88 -7.67
CA LEU A 244 42.42 36.02 -8.39
C LEU A 244 43.87 36.26 -7.91
N THR A 245 44.74 36.65 -8.84
CA THR A 245 46.15 36.94 -8.55
C THR A 245 46.39 38.35 -7.98
N ASP A 246 45.38 39.22 -8.07
CA ASP A 246 45.37 40.55 -7.48
C ASP A 246 43.95 40.95 -7.02
N THR A 247 43.82 42.08 -6.33
CA THR A 247 42.54 42.57 -5.77
C THR A 247 41.67 43.28 -6.82
N THR A 248 41.77 42.91 -8.11
CA THR A 248 41.05 43.58 -9.21
C THR A 248 40.20 42.61 -10.03
N ILE A 249 38.90 42.88 -10.10
CA ILE A 249 37.94 42.14 -10.93
C ILE A 249 38.00 42.71 -12.36
N ARG A 250 38.39 41.89 -13.34
CA ARG A 250 38.59 42.32 -14.74
C ARG A 250 37.61 41.71 -15.72
N SER A 251 36.95 40.62 -15.36
CA SER A 251 36.04 39.89 -16.23
C SER A 251 34.83 39.34 -15.49
N ASN A 252 33.81 38.96 -16.25
CA ASN A 252 32.60 38.31 -15.74
C ASN A 252 32.92 36.93 -15.13
N ALA A 253 33.99 36.26 -15.60
CA ALA A 253 34.50 35.04 -14.99
C ALA A 253 35.12 35.28 -13.60
N ASP A 254 35.88 36.36 -13.44
CA ASP A 254 36.42 36.76 -12.13
C ASP A 254 35.28 37.09 -11.17
N LEU A 255 34.26 37.81 -11.65
CA LEU A 255 33.10 38.16 -10.85
C LEU A 255 32.28 36.92 -10.44
N ALA A 256 32.05 35.99 -11.36
CA ALA A 256 31.37 34.73 -11.05
C ALA A 256 32.14 33.91 -10.00
N ALA A 257 33.48 33.87 -10.08
CA ALA A 257 34.32 33.22 -9.08
C ALA A 257 34.24 33.91 -7.71
N VAL A 258 34.31 35.24 -7.68
CA VAL A 258 34.22 36.05 -6.45
C VAL A 258 32.84 35.91 -5.81
N LEU A 259 31.73 35.96 -6.56
CA LEU A 259 30.40 35.75 -6.00
C LEU A 259 30.21 34.30 -5.51
N THR A 260 30.74 33.32 -6.23
CA THR A 260 30.69 31.91 -5.79
C THR A 260 31.43 31.72 -4.47
N GLN A 261 32.59 32.35 -4.32
CA GLN A 261 33.38 32.27 -3.09
C GLN A 261 32.72 33.05 -1.94
N ALA A 262 32.26 34.27 -2.18
CA ALA A 262 31.56 35.08 -1.18
C ALA A 262 30.29 34.38 -0.64
N LEU A 263 29.55 33.66 -1.49
CA LEU A 263 28.41 32.85 -1.06
C LEU A 263 28.82 31.65 -0.18
N LYS A 264 29.97 31.02 -0.47
CA LYS A 264 30.52 29.95 0.38
C LYS A 264 30.99 30.48 1.72
N ASP A 265 31.67 31.62 1.73
CA ASP A 265 32.17 32.26 2.95
C ASP A 265 31.02 32.72 3.86
N ALA A 266 29.88 33.10 3.27
CA ALA A 266 28.64 33.42 3.97
C ALA A 266 27.80 32.18 4.37
N ASP A 267 28.27 30.95 4.12
CA ASP A 267 27.59 29.69 4.41
C ASP A 267 26.18 29.61 3.77
N ILE A 268 26.05 30.11 2.54
CA ILE A 268 24.82 30.01 1.76
C ILE A 268 24.94 28.83 0.81
N THR A 269 24.11 27.82 1.01
CA THR A 269 24.00 26.64 0.14
C THR A 269 22.72 26.74 -0.70
N GLY A 270 22.77 26.25 -1.94
CA GLY A 270 21.59 26.21 -2.83
C GLY A 270 21.47 27.38 -3.82
N ILE A 271 22.47 28.26 -3.92
CA ILE A 271 22.58 29.23 -5.02
C ILE A 271 23.82 28.90 -5.85
N ASP A 272 23.62 28.63 -7.13
CA ASP A 272 24.67 28.44 -8.12
C ASP A 272 24.88 29.74 -8.91
N VAL A 273 26.13 30.17 -9.06
CA VAL A 273 26.51 31.31 -9.91
C VAL A 273 27.09 30.79 -11.21
N SER A 274 26.55 31.23 -12.34
CA SER A 274 26.95 30.76 -13.67
C SER A 274 27.01 31.92 -14.66
N ILE A 275 27.66 31.69 -15.81
CA ILE A 275 27.70 32.62 -16.92
C ILE A 275 26.71 32.12 -17.98
N ASP A 276 25.77 32.97 -18.41
CA ASP A 276 24.80 32.60 -19.42
C ASP A 276 25.40 32.62 -20.85
N GLY A 277 24.62 32.17 -21.84
CA GLY A 277 25.03 32.17 -23.26
C GLY A 277 25.21 33.56 -23.88
N THR A 278 24.94 34.63 -23.14
CA THR A 278 25.11 36.04 -23.52
C THR A 278 26.23 36.72 -22.69
N ASP A 279 27.06 35.93 -22.00
CA ASP A 279 28.20 36.35 -21.16
C ASP A 279 27.83 37.15 -19.89
N ASN A 280 26.59 37.01 -19.39
CA ASN A 280 26.16 37.64 -18.14
C ASN A 280 26.40 36.71 -16.95
N VAL A 281 26.78 37.27 -15.79
CA VAL A 281 26.78 36.52 -14.53
C VAL A 281 25.35 36.43 -14.01
N VAL A 282 24.92 35.20 -13.72
CA VAL A 282 23.57 34.85 -13.30
C VAL A 282 23.62 34.02 -12.03
N LEU A 283 22.80 34.37 -11.04
CA LEU A 283 22.57 33.55 -9.86
C LEU A 283 21.34 32.68 -10.09
N SER A 284 21.42 31.40 -9.71
CA SER A 284 20.32 30.46 -9.90
C SER A 284 20.11 29.60 -8.66
N SER A 285 18.84 29.35 -8.31
CA SER A 285 18.49 28.53 -7.15
C SER A 285 17.22 27.75 -7.39
N THR A 286 17.11 26.57 -6.78
CA THR A 286 15.88 25.77 -6.77
C THR A 286 14.80 26.40 -5.88
N ASP A 287 15.20 27.13 -4.83
CA ASP A 287 14.30 27.82 -3.91
C ASP A 287 14.13 29.30 -4.30
N THR A 288 13.04 29.93 -3.84
CA THR A 288 12.91 31.39 -3.93
C THR A 288 14.09 32.03 -3.22
N PHE A 289 14.82 32.90 -3.90
CA PHE A 289 15.83 33.73 -3.25
C PHE A 289 15.59 35.21 -3.51
N SER A 290 15.93 36.03 -2.52
CA SER A 290 15.93 37.47 -2.67
C SER A 290 17.28 38.02 -2.28
N LEU A 291 17.80 38.89 -3.12
CA LEU A 291 18.93 39.75 -2.81
C LEU A 291 18.35 41.03 -2.21
N GLY A 292 18.84 41.43 -1.04
CA GLY A 292 18.59 42.76 -0.49
C GLY A 292 19.62 43.75 -1.01
N ASP A 293 19.41 45.02 -0.69
CA ASP A 293 20.19 46.12 -1.26
C ASP A 293 21.68 45.96 -0.95
N ALA A 294 22.50 46.15 -1.97
CA ALA A 294 23.95 46.10 -1.85
C ALA A 294 24.48 47.46 -1.35
N ALA A 295 25.35 47.42 -0.34
CA ALA A 295 26.02 48.59 0.23
C ALA A 295 27.54 48.41 0.12
N ALA A 296 28.22 49.41 -0.42
CA ALA A 296 29.68 49.47 -0.48
C ALA A 296 30.22 50.50 0.51
N SER A 297 31.33 50.19 1.16
CA SER A 297 32.08 51.08 2.05
C SER A 297 33.57 50.94 1.76
N GLY A 298 34.32 52.03 1.91
CA GLY A 298 35.74 52.05 1.61
C GLY A 298 36.27 53.44 1.34
N THR A 299 37.60 53.59 1.39
CA THR A 299 38.27 54.88 1.11
C THR A 299 38.50 55.10 -0.38
N THR A 300 38.34 54.04 -1.17
CA THR A 300 38.65 54.00 -2.61
C THR A 300 37.40 53.84 -3.47
N GLY A 301 36.35 54.64 -3.21
CA GLY A 301 35.30 54.95 -4.19
C GLY A 301 34.53 53.78 -4.81
N ILE A 302 34.64 52.55 -4.28
CA ILE A 302 33.90 51.39 -4.75
C ILE A 302 32.41 51.64 -4.55
N THR A 303 31.64 51.37 -5.59
CA THR A 303 30.17 51.44 -5.51
C THR A 303 29.61 50.06 -5.76
N ALA A 304 28.50 49.69 -5.11
CA ALA A 304 27.80 48.44 -5.41
C ALA A 304 27.48 48.31 -6.91
N ALA A 305 27.14 49.44 -7.55
CA ALA A 305 26.91 49.54 -8.98
C ALA A 305 28.15 49.19 -9.85
N SER A 306 29.37 49.45 -9.37
CA SER A 306 30.60 49.12 -10.10
C SER A 306 30.85 47.62 -10.22
N LEU A 307 30.38 46.82 -9.26
CA LEU A 307 30.38 45.36 -9.33
C LEU A 307 29.18 44.80 -10.10
N GLY A 308 28.39 45.66 -10.74
CA GLY A 308 27.15 45.26 -11.39
C GLY A 308 26.02 44.94 -10.40
N LEU A 309 26.23 44.93 -9.08
CA LEU A 309 25.14 44.72 -8.12
C LEU A 309 24.21 45.94 -8.10
N ASN A 310 23.04 45.83 -8.74
CA ASN A 310 22.01 46.87 -8.70
C ASN A 310 21.51 47.06 -7.26
N THR A 311 21.37 48.32 -6.81
CA THR A 311 20.85 48.70 -5.48
C THR A 311 19.36 48.47 -5.31
N THR A 312 18.73 47.75 -6.24
CA THR A 312 17.32 47.41 -6.20
C THR A 312 17.22 45.94 -5.82
N ALA A 313 16.66 45.65 -4.64
CA ALA A 313 16.39 44.29 -4.18
C ALA A 313 15.77 43.42 -5.29
N ALA A 314 16.53 42.41 -5.73
CA ALA A 314 16.08 41.49 -6.75
C ALA A 314 15.41 40.30 -6.09
N THR A 315 14.15 40.05 -6.45
CA THR A 315 13.38 38.91 -5.96
C THR A 315 13.21 37.95 -7.11
N THR A 316 13.69 36.71 -6.96
CA THR A 316 13.37 35.65 -7.91
C THR A 316 12.24 34.82 -7.31
N THR A 317 11.19 34.60 -8.10
CA THR A 317 10.19 33.60 -7.77
C THR A 317 10.73 32.23 -8.18
N SER A 318 10.34 31.16 -7.48
CA SER A 318 10.59 29.80 -7.97
C SER A 318 10.09 29.69 -9.40
N ALA A 319 10.85 28.97 -10.23
CA ALA A 319 10.59 28.88 -11.64
C ALA A 319 9.23 28.23 -11.75
N SER A 320 8.31 28.85 -12.49
CA SER A 320 7.14 28.14 -13.00
C SER A 320 7.64 27.15 -14.05
N ALA A 321 8.28 26.07 -13.60
CA ALA A 321 8.35 24.86 -14.40
C ALA A 321 6.90 24.41 -14.57
N GLY A 322 6.43 24.40 -15.81
CA GLY A 322 5.05 24.08 -16.15
C GLY A 322 4.57 22.86 -15.37
N ALA A 323 3.51 23.05 -14.61
CA ALA A 323 2.86 21.97 -13.88
C ALA A 323 2.23 21.05 -14.93
N ALA A 324 2.66 19.79 -15.00
CA ALA A 324 2.22 18.86 -16.04
C ALA A 324 1.82 17.51 -15.44
N ALA A 325 0.75 16.92 -15.98
CA ALA A 325 0.35 15.56 -15.71
C ALA A 325 0.86 14.64 -16.83
N VAL A 326 1.10 13.37 -16.54
CA VAL A 326 1.54 12.39 -17.55
C VAL A 326 0.51 12.25 -18.66
N ASP A 327 -0.78 12.32 -18.33
CA ASP A 327 -1.90 12.28 -19.27
C ASP A 327 -1.93 13.48 -20.25
N THR A 328 -1.45 14.64 -19.82
CA THR A 328 -1.53 15.89 -20.60
C THR A 328 -0.21 16.28 -21.25
N ILE A 329 0.78 15.38 -21.32
CA ILE A 329 2.08 15.69 -21.94
C ILE A 329 1.87 15.95 -23.44
N ASP A 330 2.27 17.15 -23.88
CA ASP A 330 2.31 17.56 -25.27
C ASP A 330 3.70 18.11 -25.63
N ILE A 331 4.39 17.43 -26.55
CA ILE A 331 5.73 17.82 -27.03
C ILE A 331 5.72 18.55 -28.38
N THR A 332 4.56 18.79 -28.99
CA THR A 332 4.45 19.36 -30.36
C THR A 332 5.14 20.72 -30.52
N SER A 333 5.07 21.58 -29.49
CA SER A 333 5.70 22.90 -29.46
C SER A 333 6.73 23.06 -28.32
N ALA A 334 7.13 21.95 -27.69
CA ALA A 334 7.98 21.95 -26.51
C ALA A 334 9.47 22.18 -26.84
N SER A 335 10.16 23.00 -26.05
CA SER A 335 11.62 23.14 -26.12
C SER A 335 12.34 21.91 -25.56
N VAL A 336 13.66 21.77 -25.81
CA VAL A 336 14.45 20.66 -25.24
C VAL A 336 14.44 20.69 -23.71
N THR A 337 14.36 21.88 -23.11
CA THR A 337 14.21 22.07 -21.66
C THR A 337 12.86 21.54 -21.16
N ASP A 338 11.79 21.78 -21.90
CA ASP A 338 10.45 21.30 -21.55
C ASP A 338 10.34 19.77 -21.67
N ILE A 339 10.98 19.17 -22.68
CA ILE A 339 11.01 17.71 -22.82
C ILE A 339 11.78 17.06 -21.66
N LYS A 340 12.90 17.66 -21.22
CA LYS A 340 13.63 17.21 -20.01
C LYS A 340 12.77 17.32 -18.75
N ASN A 341 11.93 18.36 -18.67
CA ASN A 341 10.95 18.50 -17.61
C ASN A 341 9.89 17.38 -17.68
N PHE A 342 9.32 17.08 -18.85
CA PHE A 342 8.39 15.95 -18.99
C PHE A 342 9.01 14.59 -18.63
N ILE A 343 10.31 14.37 -18.90
CA ILE A 343 11.02 13.17 -18.45
C ILE A 343 11.01 13.09 -16.91
N LYS A 344 11.23 14.20 -16.20
CA LYS A 344 11.15 14.25 -14.73
C LYS A 344 9.74 13.97 -14.21
N VAL A 345 8.70 14.44 -14.90
CA VAL A 345 7.29 14.12 -14.58
C VAL A 345 7.07 12.62 -14.66
N VAL A 346 7.51 11.99 -15.75
CA VAL A 346 7.36 10.54 -15.94
C VAL A 346 8.18 9.76 -14.92
N ASP A 347 9.37 10.23 -14.53
CA ASP A 347 10.19 9.61 -13.47
C ASP A 347 9.54 9.69 -12.09
N GLU A 348 8.94 10.83 -11.76
CA GLU A 348 8.17 10.98 -10.53
C GLU A 348 6.93 10.07 -10.55
N ALA A 349 6.22 9.97 -11.67
CA ALA A 349 5.10 9.06 -11.82
C ALA A 349 5.53 7.58 -11.68
N LEU A 350 6.67 7.18 -12.26
CA LEU A 350 7.26 5.85 -12.09
C LEU A 350 7.61 5.57 -10.62
N SER A 351 8.15 6.55 -9.90
CA SER A 351 8.42 6.46 -8.47
C SER A 351 7.14 6.24 -7.65
N GLN A 352 6.07 6.99 -7.97
CA GLN A 352 4.77 6.83 -7.34
C GLN A 352 4.11 5.48 -7.68
N VAL A 353 4.17 5.02 -8.93
CA VAL A 353 3.70 3.67 -9.32
C VAL A 353 4.47 2.57 -8.58
N THR A 354 5.78 2.73 -8.38
CA THR A 354 6.60 1.78 -7.62
C THR A 354 6.22 1.78 -6.14
N SER A 355 5.94 2.95 -5.57
CA SER A 355 5.43 3.09 -4.19
C SER A 355 4.05 2.47 -4.03
N ALA A 356 3.16 2.67 -5.00
CA ALA A 356 1.84 2.02 -5.07
C ALA A 356 1.96 0.49 -5.11
N ALA A 357 2.83 -0.03 -5.98
CA ALA A 357 3.08 -1.46 -6.10
C ALA A 357 3.62 -2.06 -4.78
N SER A 358 4.49 -1.33 -4.08
CA SER A 358 5.01 -1.74 -2.77
C SER A 358 3.90 -1.78 -1.71
N SER A 359 3.00 -0.80 -1.71
CA SER A 359 1.82 -0.79 -0.82
C SER A 359 0.88 -1.96 -1.12
N LEU A 360 0.62 -2.27 -2.39
CA LEU A 360 -0.20 -3.42 -2.78
C LEU A 360 0.45 -4.74 -2.39
N GLY A 361 1.76 -4.87 -2.56
CA GLY A 361 2.51 -6.04 -2.09
C GLY A 361 2.42 -6.22 -0.57
N ALA A 362 2.45 -5.15 0.21
CA ALA A 362 2.23 -5.21 1.66
C ALA A 362 0.81 -5.66 2.02
N ILE A 363 -0.21 -5.20 1.29
CA ILE A 363 -1.60 -5.66 1.45
C ILE A 363 -1.73 -7.13 1.09
N GLN A 364 -1.13 -7.58 -0.02
CA GLN A 364 -1.14 -8.99 -0.43
C GLN A 364 -0.54 -9.89 0.64
N ASN A 365 0.66 -9.57 1.13
CA ASN A 365 1.30 -10.33 2.21
C ASN A 365 0.43 -10.40 3.47
N ARG A 366 -0.29 -9.32 3.79
CA ARG A 366 -1.19 -9.26 4.93
C ARG A 366 -2.45 -10.11 4.72
N ILE A 367 -3.00 -10.14 3.51
CA ILE A 367 -4.11 -11.04 3.14
C ILE A 367 -3.66 -12.50 3.23
N ASP A 368 -2.47 -12.84 2.75
CA ASP A 368 -1.93 -14.20 2.80
C ASP A 368 -1.73 -14.65 4.27
N MET A 369 -1.09 -13.82 5.10
CA MET A 369 -0.93 -14.10 6.53
C MET A 369 -2.27 -14.28 7.25
N GLN A 370 -3.28 -13.47 6.89
CA GLN A 370 -4.61 -13.57 7.49
C GLN A 370 -5.34 -14.83 7.03
N THR A 371 -5.21 -15.20 5.75
CA THR A 371 -5.79 -16.42 5.18
C THR A 371 -5.22 -17.66 5.88
N ASP A 372 -3.90 -17.71 6.06
CA ASP A 372 -3.23 -18.78 6.82
C ASP A 372 -3.71 -18.84 8.27
N PHE A 373 -3.88 -17.69 8.92
CA PHE A 373 -4.39 -17.62 10.29
C PHE A 373 -5.82 -18.13 10.39
N VAL A 374 -6.71 -17.70 9.49
CA VAL A 374 -8.12 -18.12 9.45
C VAL A 374 -8.22 -19.61 9.15
N SER A 375 -7.41 -20.16 8.23
CA SER A 375 -7.36 -21.60 7.95
C SER A 375 -6.96 -22.40 9.18
N LYS A 376 -5.87 -22.02 9.87
CA LYS A 376 -5.43 -22.70 11.10
C LYS A 376 -6.45 -22.60 12.23
N LEU A 377 -7.15 -21.46 12.33
CA LEU A 377 -8.22 -21.28 13.30
C LEU A 377 -9.42 -22.18 12.98
N MET A 378 -9.83 -22.28 11.71
CA MET A 378 -10.89 -23.21 11.28
C MET A 378 -10.52 -24.66 11.60
N ASP A 379 -9.27 -25.08 11.34
CA ASP A 379 -8.80 -26.43 11.65
C ASP A 379 -8.84 -26.70 13.16
N THR A 380 -8.36 -25.75 13.97
CA THR A 380 -8.37 -25.86 15.43
C THR A 380 -9.80 -25.90 15.99
N VAL A 381 -10.71 -25.11 15.43
CA VAL A 381 -12.13 -25.12 15.81
C VAL A 381 -12.79 -26.43 15.39
N SER A 382 -12.48 -26.97 14.20
CA SER A 382 -12.95 -28.29 13.74
C SER A 382 -12.47 -29.40 14.67
N GLU A 383 -11.19 -29.43 15.04
CA GLU A 383 -10.64 -30.42 15.98
C GLU A 383 -11.26 -30.27 17.37
N GLY A 384 -11.46 -29.03 17.83
CA GLY A 384 -12.18 -28.73 19.07
C GLY A 384 -13.62 -29.27 19.07
N VAL A 385 -14.38 -29.02 18.00
CA VAL A 385 -15.73 -29.58 17.81
C VAL A 385 -15.71 -31.10 17.81
N GLY A 386 -14.76 -31.70 17.08
CA GLY A 386 -14.63 -33.14 16.98
C GLY A 386 -14.33 -33.80 18.32
N SER A 387 -13.42 -33.22 19.11
CA SER A 387 -13.11 -33.72 20.46
C SER A 387 -14.32 -33.71 21.42
N LEU A 388 -15.27 -32.80 21.20
CA LEU A 388 -16.47 -32.68 22.03
C LEU A 388 -17.56 -33.65 21.59
N VAL A 389 -17.74 -33.84 20.29
CA VAL A 389 -18.96 -34.44 19.73
C VAL A 389 -18.73 -35.69 18.89
N ASP A 390 -17.54 -35.96 18.38
CA ASP A 390 -17.28 -37.13 17.54
C ASP A 390 -17.26 -38.42 18.37
N ALA A 391 -17.69 -39.52 17.75
CA ALA A 391 -17.60 -40.85 18.34
C ALA A 391 -16.35 -41.58 17.84
N ASP A 392 -15.71 -42.34 18.74
CA ASP A 392 -14.64 -43.26 18.35
C ASP A 392 -15.27 -44.49 17.67
N MET A 393 -15.13 -44.58 16.35
CA MET A 393 -15.68 -45.67 15.55
C MET A 393 -15.09 -47.03 15.92
N THR A 394 -13.87 -47.09 16.47
CA THR A 394 -13.24 -48.34 16.90
C THR A 394 -13.91 -48.87 18.15
N GLU A 395 -14.19 -47.99 19.12
CA GLU A 395 -14.91 -48.34 20.34
C GLU A 395 -16.36 -48.70 20.02
N GLU A 396 -17.07 -47.86 19.26
CA GLU A 396 -18.49 -48.09 18.96
C GLU A 396 -18.69 -49.33 18.08
N SER A 397 -17.80 -49.64 17.13
CA SER A 397 -17.88 -50.89 16.34
C SER A 397 -17.62 -52.14 17.18
N THR A 398 -16.72 -52.06 18.17
CA THR A 398 -16.48 -53.15 19.13
C THR A 398 -17.70 -53.33 20.04
N ARG A 399 -18.28 -52.22 20.51
CA ARG A 399 -19.49 -52.20 21.33
C ARG A 399 -20.70 -52.77 20.57
N LEU A 400 -20.87 -52.42 19.29
CA LEU A 400 -21.94 -52.94 18.44
C LEU A 400 -21.88 -54.47 18.33
N LYS A 401 -20.69 -55.02 18.06
CA LYS A 401 -20.49 -56.48 17.99
C LYS A 401 -20.77 -57.16 19.32
N ALA A 402 -20.36 -56.55 20.43
CA ALA A 402 -20.66 -57.05 21.77
C ALA A 402 -22.18 -57.05 22.04
N LEU A 403 -22.88 -55.95 21.70
CA LEU A 403 -24.34 -55.82 21.87
C LEU A 403 -25.12 -56.79 21.00
N GLN A 404 -24.71 -57.00 19.74
CA GLN A 404 -25.31 -58.02 18.87
C GLN A 404 -25.16 -59.43 19.46
N THR A 405 -24.00 -59.73 20.03
CA THR A 405 -23.76 -61.01 20.72
C THR A 405 -24.61 -61.14 21.98
N GLN A 406 -24.71 -60.07 22.78
CA GLN A 406 -25.58 -60.01 23.97
C GLN A 406 -27.06 -60.13 23.61
N GLN A 407 -27.51 -59.57 22.49
CA GLN A 407 -28.88 -59.69 22.00
C GLN A 407 -29.20 -61.14 21.64
N GLN A 408 -28.30 -61.82 20.91
CA GLN A 408 -28.44 -63.25 20.59
C GLN A 408 -28.53 -64.11 21.86
N LEU A 409 -27.64 -63.87 22.83
CA LEU A 409 -27.66 -64.54 24.13
C LEU A 409 -28.91 -64.22 24.95
N GLY A 410 -29.40 -62.97 24.87
CA GLY A 410 -30.62 -62.52 25.55
C GLY A 410 -31.88 -63.18 25.00
N VAL A 411 -31.98 -63.33 23.68
CA VAL A 411 -33.07 -64.09 23.03
C VAL A 411 -33.01 -65.56 23.44
N GLN A 412 -31.81 -66.15 23.48
CA GLN A 412 -31.62 -67.53 23.92
C GLN A 412 -31.99 -67.70 25.40
N ALA A 413 -31.59 -66.77 26.27
CA ALA A 413 -31.94 -66.76 27.70
C ALA A 413 -33.45 -66.58 27.93
N LEU A 414 -34.12 -65.73 27.13
CA LEU A 414 -35.58 -65.58 27.17
C LEU A 414 -36.29 -66.86 26.73
N SER A 415 -35.79 -67.54 25.69
CA SER A 415 -36.30 -68.84 25.24
C SER A 415 -36.17 -69.92 26.32
N ILE A 416 -35.02 -69.98 27.01
CA ILE A 416 -34.78 -70.89 28.14
C ILE A 416 -35.68 -70.53 29.34
N ALA A 417 -35.85 -69.24 29.64
CA ALA A 417 -36.72 -68.77 30.71
C ALA A 417 -38.19 -69.12 30.45
N ASN A 418 -38.64 -69.10 29.18
CA ASN A 418 -39.98 -69.52 28.79
C ASN A 418 -40.17 -71.04 28.86
N SER A 419 -39.19 -71.84 28.39
CA SER A 419 -39.29 -73.31 28.43
C SER A 419 -39.26 -73.88 29.87
N SER A 420 -38.65 -73.17 30.82
CA SER A 420 -38.70 -73.54 32.24
C SER A 420 -40.13 -73.62 32.79
N SER A 421 -41.06 -72.80 32.29
CA SER A 421 -42.48 -72.83 32.68
C SER A 421 -43.23 -74.00 32.03
N GLU A 422 -42.83 -74.43 30.84
CA GLU A 422 -43.41 -75.62 30.18
C GLU A 422 -43.00 -76.92 30.87
N SER A 423 -41.78 -76.99 31.39
CA SER A 423 -41.31 -78.16 32.16
C SER A 423 -42.18 -78.41 33.40
N LEU A 424 -42.69 -77.36 34.04
CA LEU A 424 -43.64 -77.46 35.17
C LEU A 424 -45.03 -77.96 34.76
N LEU A 425 -45.50 -77.64 33.55
CA LEU A 425 -46.77 -78.15 33.01
C LEU A 425 -46.71 -79.65 32.70
N SER A 426 -45.53 -80.17 32.34
CA SER A 426 -45.31 -81.60 32.12
C SER A 426 -45.44 -82.46 33.39
N LEU A 427 -45.28 -81.84 34.57
CA LEU A 427 -45.42 -82.49 35.88
C LEU A 427 -46.88 -82.72 36.30
N PHE A 428 -47.82 -82.05 35.63
CA PHE A 428 -49.27 -82.18 35.84
C PHE A 428 -49.99 -82.88 34.68
N ARG A 429 -49.24 -83.51 33.77
CA ARG A 429 -49.76 -84.35 32.68
C ARG A 429 -49.63 -85.83 32.97
#